data_AF-A0A521JWC4-F1
#
_entry.id   AF-A0A521JWC4-F1
#
_cell.length_a   1.000
_cell.length_b   1.000
_cell.length_c   1.000
_cell.angle_alpha   90.00
_cell.angle_beta   90.00
_cell.angle_gamma   90.00
#
_symmetry.space_group_name_H-M   'P 1'
#
loop_
_entity.id
_entity.type
_entity.pdbx_description
1 polymer ?
#
loop_
_entity_poly.entity_id
_entity_poly.type
_entity_poly.pdbx_seq_one_letter_code
_entity_poly.pdbx_strand_id
1 'polypeptide(L)'
;MAADDPTIDRSQSLAAALSLLAPGLGQAIKRQAGRSLLVIAVTGILLIGTWGVGKLGGTGAAVLCFMLLGLPWWAFQSYDAWLPPASTDRWGFKETWRRVWTEAHDIRYLGLLFLLTAATDFYIIVVNPSYALTVFCAKPAGLWGLLAKAQSPTLHILIGYGFLRLRRWGLLLYVIYAAFGFLNASANFACFGYGRVRTVFLLTLAAFTAYVLWRAPCFSSRSPAPGKL
;
A
#
# COMPACT_ATOMS: atom_id res chain seq x y z
N MET A 1 -3.71 -41.41 -13.03
CA MET A 1 -2.89 -40.29 -13.50
C MET A 1 -3.08 -39.18 -12.49
N ALA A 2 -2.21 -39.13 -11.48
CA ALA A 2 -2.35 -38.26 -10.31
C ALA A 2 -2.16 -36.81 -10.72
N ALA A 3 -3.02 -35.93 -10.23
CA ALA A 3 -2.91 -34.50 -10.40
C ALA A 3 -1.66 -34.00 -9.67
N ASP A 4 -0.73 -33.41 -10.41
CA ASP A 4 0.36 -32.61 -9.85
C ASP A 4 -0.26 -31.45 -9.04
N ASP A 5 -0.25 -31.60 -7.72
CA ASP A 5 -0.41 -30.51 -6.77
C ASP A 5 0.73 -29.50 -7.04
N PRO A 6 0.47 -28.19 -7.26
CA PRO A 6 1.54 -27.22 -7.48
C PRO A 6 2.25 -26.98 -6.15
N THR A 7 3.09 -27.92 -5.73
CA THR A 7 4.00 -27.73 -4.61
C THR A 7 4.86 -26.53 -4.95
N ILE A 8 4.63 -25.42 -4.24
CA ILE A 8 5.50 -24.25 -4.30
C ILE A 8 6.92 -24.77 -4.06
N ASP A 9 7.77 -24.65 -5.08
CA ASP A 9 9.13 -25.12 -4.99
C ASP A 9 9.82 -24.38 -3.84
N ARG A 10 10.39 -25.12 -2.89
CA ARG A 10 11.11 -24.58 -1.74
C ARG A 10 12.17 -23.57 -2.17
N SER A 11 12.74 -23.74 -3.37
CA SER A 11 13.70 -22.79 -3.96
C SER A 11 13.09 -21.42 -4.24
N GLN A 12 11.82 -21.35 -4.64
CA GLN A 12 11.10 -20.10 -4.95
C GLN A 12 10.75 -19.34 -3.66
N SER A 13 10.26 -20.05 -2.64
CA SER A 13 10.01 -19.45 -1.32
C SER A 13 11.28 -18.93 -0.68
N LEU A 14 12.38 -19.67 -0.79
CA LEU A 14 13.69 -19.24 -0.29
C LEU A 14 14.18 -17.98 -1.02
N ALA A 15 14.09 -17.95 -2.35
CA ALA A 15 14.49 -16.79 -3.13
C ALA A 15 13.70 -15.53 -2.74
N ALA A 16 12.38 -15.66 -2.59
CA ALA A 16 11.52 -14.56 -2.13
C ALA A 16 11.88 -14.08 -0.71
N ALA A 17 12.10 -15.02 0.23
CA ALA A 17 12.48 -14.70 1.60
C ALA A 17 13.83 -13.98 1.67
N LEU A 18 14.79 -14.38 0.84
CA LEU A 18 16.09 -13.71 0.79
C LEU A 18 16.01 -12.34 0.15
N SER A 19 15.21 -12.18 -0.91
CA SER A 19 14.90 -10.86 -1.48
C SER A 19 14.16 -9.95 -0.50
N LEU A 20 13.34 -10.50 0.41
CA LEU A 20 12.72 -9.72 1.47
C LEU A 20 13.77 -9.13 2.43
N LEU A 21 14.80 -9.91 2.77
CA LEU A 21 15.88 -9.49 3.68
C LEU A 21 16.86 -8.52 3.02
N ALA A 22 17.30 -8.81 1.80
CA ALA A 22 18.20 -7.94 1.05
C ALA A 22 17.87 -7.93 -0.45
N PRO A 23 17.75 -6.74 -1.07
CA PRO A 23 17.36 -6.60 -2.46
C PRO A 23 18.31 -7.37 -3.40
N GLY A 24 17.73 -8.13 -4.33
CA GLY A 24 18.48 -8.85 -5.37
C GLY A 24 19.01 -10.23 -4.97
N LEU A 25 18.98 -10.61 -3.68
CA LEU A 25 19.51 -11.92 -3.25
C LEU A 25 18.74 -13.10 -3.85
N GLY A 26 17.42 -13.02 -3.98
CA GLY A 26 16.62 -14.07 -4.61
C GLY A 26 16.96 -14.25 -6.08
N GLN A 27 17.19 -13.15 -6.81
CA GLN A 27 17.64 -13.18 -8.19
C GLN A 27 19.07 -13.74 -8.32
N ALA A 28 19.96 -13.42 -7.37
CA ALA A 28 21.33 -13.94 -7.35
C ALA A 28 21.37 -15.47 -7.20
N ILE A 29 20.56 -16.04 -6.30
CA ILE A 29 20.48 -17.50 -6.09
C ILE A 29 19.88 -18.22 -7.30
N LYS A 30 18.96 -17.56 -8.00
CA LYS A 30 18.43 -18.03 -9.30
C LYS A 30 19.43 -17.85 -10.46
N ARG A 31 20.68 -17.46 -10.18
CA ARG A 31 21.76 -17.22 -11.16
C ARG A 31 21.41 -16.13 -12.18
N GLN A 32 20.57 -15.17 -11.81
CA GLN A 32 20.16 -14.04 -12.64
C GLN A 32 20.97 -12.78 -12.28
N ALA A 33 22.28 -12.80 -12.52
CA ALA A 33 23.20 -11.73 -12.11
C ALA A 33 22.79 -10.34 -12.63
N GLY A 34 22.37 -10.23 -13.91
CA GLY A 34 21.93 -8.96 -14.49
C GLY A 34 20.71 -8.37 -13.78
N ARG A 35 19.70 -9.20 -13.47
CA ARG A 35 18.52 -8.76 -12.70
C ARG A 35 18.87 -8.42 -11.26
N SER A 36 19.72 -9.20 -10.60
CA SER A 36 20.19 -8.90 -9.25
C SER A 36 20.86 -7.53 -9.18
N LEU A 37 21.76 -7.22 -10.11
CA LEU A 37 22.44 -5.92 -10.17
C LEU A 37 21.47 -4.77 -10.40
N LEU A 38 20.50 -4.95 -11.30
CA LEU A 38 19.44 -3.97 -11.54
C LEU A 38 18.60 -3.73 -10.27
N VAL A 39 18.23 -4.79 -9.56
CA VAL A 39 17.46 -4.69 -8.30
C VAL A 39 18.24 -3.91 -7.25
N ILE A 40 19.52 -4.21 -7.07
CA ILE A 40 20.39 -3.50 -6.12
C ILE A 40 20.51 -2.02 -6.52
N ALA A 41 20.75 -1.73 -7.80
CA ALA A 41 20.89 -0.37 -8.29
C ALA A 41 19.63 0.47 -8.09
N VAL A 42 18.46 -0.03 -8.52
CA VAL A 42 17.18 0.67 -8.34
C VAL A 42 16.87 0.87 -6.86
N THR A 43 17.12 -0.15 -6.02
CA THR A 43 16.89 -0.02 -4.57
C THR A 43 17.81 1.04 -3.96
N GLY A 44 19.09 1.06 -4.34
CA GLY A 44 20.03 2.08 -3.89
C GLY A 44 19.58 3.50 -4.27
N ILE A 45 19.13 3.69 -5.52
CA ILE A 45 18.58 4.98 -5.99
C ILE A 45 17.36 5.39 -5.16
N LEU A 46 16.43 4.47 -4.91
CA LEU A 46 15.22 4.75 -4.12
C LEU A 46 15.54 5.10 -2.67
N LEU A 47 16.50 4.41 -2.04
CA LEU A 47 16.92 4.70 -0.67
C LEU A 47 17.63 6.05 -0.57
N ILE A 48 18.54 6.37 -1.50
CA ILE A 48 19.21 7.67 -1.58
C ILE A 48 18.18 8.78 -1.82
N GLY A 49 17.24 8.57 -2.75
CA GLY A 49 16.16 9.51 -3.03
C GLY A 49 15.25 9.75 -1.82
N THR A 50 14.86 8.68 -1.13
CA THR A 50 14.08 8.72 0.12
C THR A 50 14.81 9.53 1.20
N TRP A 51 16.11 9.26 1.37
CA TRP A 51 16.95 10.01 2.32
C TRP A 51 17.06 11.49 1.95
N GLY A 52 17.25 11.80 0.67
CA GLY A 52 17.28 13.18 0.17
C GLY A 52 15.97 13.93 0.43
N VAL A 53 14.83 13.30 0.15
CA VAL A 53 13.51 13.84 0.51
C VAL A 53 13.39 14.05 2.02
N GLY A 54 13.92 13.14 2.84
CA GLY A 54 13.99 13.29 4.29
C GLY A 54 14.80 14.49 4.75
N LYS A 55 15.93 14.79 4.10
CA LYS A 55 16.76 15.95 4.41
C LYS A 55 16.04 17.27 4.09
N LEU A 56 15.23 17.31 3.04
CA LEU A 56 14.53 18.52 2.60
C LEU A 56 13.16 18.72 3.29
N GLY A 57 12.40 17.63 3.46
CA GLY A 57 11.02 17.65 3.94
C GLY A 57 10.80 17.08 5.35
N GLY A 58 11.84 16.56 5.99
CA GLY A 58 11.78 15.91 7.30
C GLY A 58 11.35 14.43 7.26
N THR A 59 11.34 13.80 8.44
CA THR A 59 11.08 12.35 8.59
C THR A 59 9.74 11.91 7.98
N GLY A 60 8.67 12.70 8.14
CA GLY A 60 7.37 12.36 7.56
C GLY A 60 7.39 12.28 6.03
N ALA A 61 8.15 13.17 5.37
CA ALA A 61 8.30 13.14 3.92
C ALA A 61 9.11 11.93 3.45
N ALA A 62 10.18 11.56 4.18
CA ALA A 62 10.93 10.34 3.92
C ALA A 62 10.06 9.09 4.06
N VAL A 63 9.31 8.97 5.16
CA VAL A 63 8.42 7.82 5.39
C VAL A 63 7.37 7.72 4.29
N LEU A 64 6.72 8.82 3.92
CA LEU A 64 5.77 8.85 2.81
C LEU A 64 6.44 8.43 1.50
N CYS A 65 7.59 8.99 1.15
CA CYS A 65 8.33 8.65 -0.06
C CYS A 65 8.70 7.15 -0.10
N PHE A 66 9.17 6.61 1.03
CA PHE A 66 9.48 5.20 1.16
C PHE A 66 8.24 4.32 0.97
N MET A 67 7.12 4.64 1.62
CA MET A 67 5.86 3.90 1.49
C MET A 67 5.30 3.95 0.06
N LEU A 68 5.54 5.02 -0.70
CA LEU A 68 5.03 5.19 -2.05
C LEU A 68 5.92 4.59 -3.14
N LEU A 69 7.23 4.48 -2.91
CA LEU A 69 8.19 4.10 -3.95
C LEU A 69 9.10 2.95 -3.51
N GLY A 70 9.75 3.10 -2.35
CA GLY A 70 10.69 2.10 -1.83
C GLY A 70 10.02 0.77 -1.47
N LEU A 71 8.95 0.82 -0.68
CA LEU A 71 8.24 -0.37 -0.20
C LEU A 71 7.50 -1.13 -1.32
N PRO A 72 6.80 -0.47 -2.27
CA PRO A 72 6.25 -1.17 -3.43
C PRO A 72 7.33 -1.83 -4.28
N TRP A 73 8.46 -1.14 -4.50
CA TRP A 73 9.60 -1.74 -5.21
C TRP A 73 10.16 -2.96 -4.47
N TRP A 74 10.29 -2.87 -3.15
CA TRP A 74 10.76 -3.98 -2.32
C TRP A 74 9.85 -5.20 -2.41
N ALA A 75 8.53 -4.97 -2.36
CA ALA A 75 7.53 -6.01 -2.57
C ALA A 75 7.60 -6.57 -3.99
N PHE A 76 7.73 -5.70 -5.00
CA PHE A 76 7.82 -6.08 -6.40
C PHE A 76 9.02 -7.00 -6.68
N GLN A 77 10.23 -6.63 -6.23
CA GLN A 77 11.42 -7.46 -6.46
C GLN A 77 11.38 -8.77 -5.65
N SER A 78 10.73 -8.78 -4.49
CA SER A 78 10.50 -10.03 -3.72
C SER A 78 9.51 -10.94 -4.45
N TYR A 79 8.47 -10.37 -5.05
CA TYR A 79 7.50 -11.10 -5.86
C TYR A 79 8.14 -11.64 -7.15
N ASP A 80 8.95 -10.85 -7.84
CA ASP A 80 9.77 -11.30 -8.98
C ASP A 80 10.67 -12.49 -8.58
N ALA A 81 11.32 -12.40 -7.41
CA ALA A 81 12.15 -13.47 -6.88
C ALA A 81 11.37 -14.72 -6.51
N TRP A 82 10.07 -14.64 -6.25
CA TRP A 82 9.20 -15.80 -6.07
C TRP A 82 8.88 -16.48 -7.42
N LEU A 83 8.61 -15.69 -8.47
CA LEU A 83 8.20 -16.21 -9.77
C LEU A 83 9.26 -17.10 -10.44
N PRO A 84 8.85 -18.13 -11.21
CA PRO A 84 9.77 -18.93 -12.00
C PRO A 84 10.56 -18.06 -12.99
N PRO A 85 11.82 -18.41 -13.30
CA PRO A 85 12.60 -17.72 -14.32
C PRO A 85 11.84 -17.68 -15.65
N ALA A 86 11.50 -16.48 -16.14
CA ALA A 86 10.99 -16.34 -17.49
C ALA A 86 12.15 -16.60 -18.48
N SER A 87 12.00 -17.61 -19.35
CA SER A 87 13.06 -18.06 -20.26
C SER A 87 13.53 -17.02 -21.28
N THR A 88 12.76 -15.95 -21.49
CA THR A 88 12.96 -14.98 -22.58
C THR A 88 13.47 -13.61 -22.16
N ASP A 89 13.52 -13.29 -20.85
CA ASP A 89 13.79 -11.92 -20.41
C ASP A 89 15.02 -11.83 -19.50
N ARG A 90 16.22 -11.71 -20.10
CA ARG A 90 17.50 -11.63 -19.35
C ARG A 90 17.59 -10.42 -18.42
N TRP A 91 16.89 -9.33 -18.72
CA TRP A 91 17.03 -8.03 -18.01
C TRP A 91 15.70 -7.44 -17.53
N GLY A 92 14.56 -7.93 -18.00
CA GLY A 92 13.28 -7.26 -17.81
C GLY A 92 12.36 -7.91 -16.77
N PHE A 93 11.40 -7.09 -16.35
CA PHE A 93 10.34 -7.42 -15.40
C PHE A 93 8.97 -7.47 -16.07
N LYS A 94 8.92 -7.65 -17.40
CA LYS A 94 7.67 -7.49 -18.17
C LYS A 94 6.58 -8.45 -17.69
N GLU A 95 6.95 -9.70 -17.44
CA GLU A 95 6.02 -10.72 -16.95
C GLU A 95 5.55 -10.41 -15.52
N THR A 96 6.48 -10.05 -14.63
CA THR A 96 6.17 -9.67 -13.25
C THR A 96 5.24 -8.47 -13.22
N TRP A 97 5.52 -7.44 -14.02
CA TRP A 97 4.68 -6.26 -14.15
C TRP A 97 3.29 -6.60 -14.69
N ARG A 98 3.22 -7.44 -15.73
CA ARG A 98 1.95 -7.93 -16.28
C ARG A 98 1.12 -8.59 -15.19
N ARG A 99 1.68 -9.52 -14.43
CA ARG A 99 0.98 -10.21 -13.33
C ARG A 99 0.54 -9.26 -12.23
N VAL A 100 1.42 -8.38 -11.77
CA VAL A 100 1.10 -7.34 -10.78
C VAL A 100 -0.10 -6.51 -11.20
N TRP A 101 -0.13 -6.10 -12.46
CA TRP A 101 -1.23 -5.31 -13.01
C TRP A 101 -2.51 -6.13 -13.18
N THR A 102 -2.44 -7.31 -13.79
CA THR A 102 -3.62 -8.13 -14.09
C THR A 102 -4.27 -8.69 -12.83
N GLU A 103 -3.45 -9.05 -11.84
CA GLU A 103 -3.95 -9.58 -10.57
C GLU A 103 -4.34 -8.46 -9.61
N ALA A 104 -4.03 -7.19 -9.89
CA ALA A 104 -4.27 -6.05 -9.02
C ALA A 104 -3.52 -6.10 -7.67
N HIS A 105 -2.23 -6.48 -7.71
CA HIS A 105 -1.38 -6.45 -6.52
C HIS A 105 -1.13 -5.03 -6.01
N ASP A 106 -1.18 -4.03 -6.88
CA ASP A 106 -1.14 -2.61 -6.51
C ASP A 106 -2.33 -2.19 -5.63
N ILE A 107 -3.56 -2.63 -5.94
CA ILE A 107 -4.74 -2.35 -5.11
C ILE A 107 -4.65 -3.08 -3.78
N ARG A 108 -4.18 -4.33 -3.78
CA ARG A 108 -3.94 -5.07 -2.53
C ARG A 108 -2.86 -4.42 -1.68
N TYR A 109 -1.83 -3.86 -2.31
CA TYR A 109 -0.80 -3.11 -1.62
C TYR A 109 -1.38 -1.85 -0.94
N LEU A 110 -2.24 -1.09 -1.62
CA LEU A 110 -3.00 0.00 -0.97
C LEU A 110 -3.86 -0.52 0.19
N GLY A 111 -4.46 -1.70 0.04
CA GLY A 111 -5.18 -2.38 1.12
C GLY A 111 -4.29 -2.66 2.34
N LEU A 112 -3.07 -3.15 2.14
CA LEU A 112 -2.08 -3.35 3.22
C LEU A 112 -1.69 -2.02 3.87
N LEU A 113 -1.49 -0.96 3.09
CA LEU A 113 -1.20 0.37 3.64
C LEU A 113 -2.35 0.90 4.49
N PHE A 114 -3.61 0.62 4.12
CA PHE A 114 -4.76 0.94 4.96
C PHE A 114 -4.73 0.19 6.30
N LEU A 115 -4.42 -1.11 6.29
CA LEU A 115 -4.28 -1.87 7.54
C LEU A 115 -3.12 -1.36 8.42
N LEU A 116 -1.99 -1.02 7.81
CA LEU A 116 -0.86 -0.41 8.51
C LEU A 116 -1.24 0.94 9.13
N THR A 117 -1.99 1.76 8.38
CA THR A 117 -2.52 3.03 8.88
C THR A 117 -3.47 2.80 10.05
N ALA A 118 -4.37 1.81 9.97
CA ALA A 118 -5.25 1.48 11.08
C ALA A 118 -4.50 1.09 12.37
N ALA A 119 -3.44 0.28 12.24
CA ALA A 119 -2.59 -0.09 13.37
C ALA A 119 -1.88 1.13 13.96
N THR A 120 -1.41 2.04 13.10
CA THR A 120 -0.77 3.30 13.49
C THR A 120 -1.77 4.21 14.23
N ASP A 121 -2.98 4.36 13.71
CA ASP A 121 -4.05 5.17 14.33
C ASP A 121 -4.41 4.62 15.70
N PHE A 122 -4.56 3.29 15.82
CA PHE A 122 -4.84 2.65 17.10
C PHE A 122 -3.73 2.92 18.11
N TYR A 123 -2.46 2.77 17.70
CA TYR A 123 -1.31 3.09 18.54
C TYR A 123 -1.31 4.55 18.99
N ILE A 124 -1.55 5.51 18.08
CA ILE A 124 -1.60 6.94 18.41
C ILE A 124 -2.73 7.23 19.40
N ILE A 125 -3.90 6.64 19.22
CA ILE A 125 -5.04 6.82 20.13
C ILE A 125 -4.72 6.31 21.54
N VAL A 126 -4.07 5.14 21.64
CA VAL A 126 -3.67 4.54 22.92
C VAL A 126 -2.59 5.37 23.61
N VAL A 127 -1.56 5.81 22.88
CA VAL A 127 -0.45 6.56 23.46
C VAL A 127 -0.81 8.01 23.78
N ASN A 128 -1.72 8.62 23.02
CA ASN A 128 -2.13 10.01 23.18
C ASN A 128 -3.65 10.14 23.36
N PRO A 129 -4.21 9.71 24.51
CA PRO A 129 -5.66 9.73 24.73
C PRO A 129 -6.26 11.15 24.71
N SER A 130 -5.45 12.18 25.01
CA SER A 130 -5.84 13.59 24.96
C SER A 130 -5.87 14.17 23.53
N TYR A 131 -5.33 13.48 22.52
CA TYR A 131 -5.31 13.96 21.14
C TYR A 131 -6.73 14.13 20.60
N ALA A 132 -7.14 15.34 20.21
CA ALA A 132 -8.47 15.61 19.67
C ALA A 132 -8.44 15.77 18.15
N LEU A 133 -9.12 14.87 17.43
CA LEU A 133 -9.27 14.96 15.98
C LEU A 133 -10.19 16.15 15.64
N THR A 134 -9.75 16.98 14.69
CA THR A 134 -10.57 18.11 14.24
C THR A 134 -11.51 17.65 13.14
N VAL A 135 -12.82 17.75 13.41
CA VAL A 135 -13.90 17.35 12.53
C VAL A 135 -14.75 18.58 12.25
N PHE A 136 -14.78 19.03 11.00
CA PHE A 136 -15.51 20.22 10.54
C PHE A 136 -15.29 21.44 11.46
N CYS A 137 -14.03 21.79 11.69
CA CYS A 137 -13.61 22.90 12.55
C CYS A 137 -13.91 22.75 14.05
N ALA A 138 -14.54 21.64 14.46
CA ALA A 138 -14.83 21.32 15.85
C ALA A 138 -13.88 20.25 16.39
N LYS A 139 -13.68 20.26 17.72
CA LYS A 139 -12.96 19.22 18.46
C LYS A 139 -13.94 18.53 19.41
N PRO A 140 -14.62 17.46 18.97
CA PRO A 140 -15.57 16.76 19.83
C PRO A 140 -14.86 16.17 21.05
N ALA A 141 -15.48 16.30 22.22
CA ALA A 141 -14.97 15.82 23.50
C ALA A 141 -15.82 14.66 24.05
N GLY A 142 -15.34 14.02 25.12
CA GLY A 142 -16.05 12.91 25.78
C GLY A 142 -16.29 11.73 24.84
N LEU A 143 -17.49 11.13 24.91
CA LEU A 143 -17.87 9.98 24.08
C LEU A 143 -17.81 10.28 22.58
N TRP A 144 -18.24 11.48 22.17
CA TRP A 144 -18.18 11.90 20.77
C TRP A 144 -16.75 12.04 20.26
N GLY A 145 -15.84 12.52 21.10
CA GLY A 145 -14.42 12.57 20.81
C GLY A 145 -13.81 11.17 20.65
N LEU A 146 -14.21 10.22 21.49
CA LEU A 146 -13.77 8.83 21.39
C LEU A 146 -14.27 8.16 20.10
N LEU A 147 -15.57 8.32 19.77
CA LEU A 147 -16.16 7.77 18.56
C LEU A 147 -15.52 8.38 17.30
N ALA A 148 -15.29 9.70 17.29
CA ALA A 148 -14.61 10.37 16.18
C ALA A 148 -13.18 9.83 15.94
N LYS A 149 -12.46 9.48 17.01
CA LYS A 149 -11.14 8.84 16.90
C LYS A 149 -11.24 7.41 16.40
N ALA A 150 -12.15 6.61 16.97
CA ALA A 150 -12.31 5.19 16.64
C ALA A 150 -12.81 4.95 15.21
N GLN A 151 -13.51 5.93 14.62
CA GLN A 151 -14.00 5.88 13.25
C GLN A 151 -12.86 5.62 12.25
N SER A 152 -11.73 6.31 12.39
CA SER A 152 -10.62 6.23 11.42
C SER A 152 -9.99 4.82 11.33
N PRO A 153 -9.50 4.19 12.41
CA PRO A 153 -8.93 2.84 12.33
C PRO A 153 -9.98 1.80 11.89
N THR A 154 -11.24 1.96 12.29
CA THR A 154 -12.32 1.05 11.89
C THR A 154 -12.52 1.08 10.37
N LEU A 155 -12.63 2.26 9.78
CA LEU A 155 -12.79 2.42 8.34
C LEU A 155 -11.54 1.95 7.59
N HIS A 156 -10.34 2.26 8.09
CA HIS A 156 -9.10 1.77 7.51
C HIS A 156 -9.02 0.24 7.49
N ILE A 157 -9.46 -0.47 8.54
CA ILE A 157 -9.52 -1.94 8.55
C ILE A 157 -10.50 -2.46 7.49
N LEU A 158 -11.73 -1.91 7.46
CA LEU A 158 -12.75 -2.36 6.52
C LEU A 158 -12.33 -2.13 5.06
N ILE A 159 -11.83 -0.93 4.75
CA ILE A 159 -11.32 -0.58 3.42
C ILE A 159 -10.13 -1.46 3.07
N GLY A 160 -9.15 -1.60 3.98
CA GLY A 160 -7.96 -2.42 3.78
C GLY A 160 -8.31 -3.87 3.46
N TYR A 161 -9.20 -4.49 4.25
CA TYR A 161 -9.69 -5.83 3.99
C TYR A 161 -10.47 -5.92 2.66
N GLY A 162 -11.32 -4.93 2.38
CA GLY A 162 -12.06 -4.83 1.13
C GLY A 162 -11.14 -4.80 -0.09
N PHE A 163 -10.04 -4.05 -0.03
CA PHE A 163 -9.04 -3.91 -1.09
C PHE A 163 -8.20 -5.19 -1.25
N LEU A 164 -7.77 -5.82 -0.15
CA LEU A 164 -7.07 -7.11 -0.18
C LEU A 164 -7.88 -8.19 -0.89
N ARG A 165 -9.20 -8.20 -0.63
CA ARG A 165 -10.15 -9.15 -1.21
C ARG A 165 -10.80 -8.66 -2.51
N LEU A 166 -10.41 -7.48 -3.03
CA LEU A 166 -10.99 -6.83 -4.21
C LEU A 166 -12.53 -6.78 -4.19
N ARG A 167 -13.13 -6.49 -3.04
CA ARG A 167 -14.59 -6.46 -2.87
C ARG A 167 -15.16 -5.10 -3.25
N ARG A 168 -16.26 -5.09 -4.03
CA ARG A 168 -16.99 -3.87 -4.41
C ARG A 168 -17.41 -2.99 -3.23
N TRP A 169 -17.82 -3.59 -2.10
CA TRP A 169 -18.18 -2.83 -0.91
C TRP A 169 -16.97 -2.08 -0.32
N GLY A 170 -15.75 -2.60 -0.47
CA GLY A 170 -14.52 -1.93 -0.04
C GLY A 170 -14.26 -0.66 -0.86
N LEU A 171 -14.50 -0.70 -2.17
CA LEU A 171 -14.44 0.47 -3.04
C LEU A 171 -15.49 1.52 -2.65
N LEU A 172 -16.73 1.09 -2.38
CA LEU A 172 -17.79 2.02 -1.94
C LEU A 172 -17.42 2.71 -0.62
N LEU A 173 -16.97 1.94 0.38
CA LEU A 173 -16.52 2.49 1.66
C LEU A 173 -15.34 3.46 1.47
N TYR A 174 -14.38 3.13 0.61
CA TYR A 174 -13.27 4.02 0.29
C TYR A 174 -13.75 5.34 -0.31
N VAL A 175 -14.69 5.31 -1.27
CA VAL A 175 -15.20 6.54 -1.90
C VAL A 175 -15.94 7.41 -0.90
N ILE A 176 -16.78 6.82 -0.04
CA ILE A 176 -17.48 7.55 1.03
C ILE A 176 -16.46 8.16 2.00
N TYR A 177 -15.45 7.38 2.40
CA TYR A 177 -14.41 7.85 3.31
C TYR A 177 -13.55 8.97 2.69
N ALA A 178 -13.19 8.85 1.42
CA ALA A 178 -12.46 9.87 0.69
C ALA A 178 -13.29 11.16 0.56
N ALA A 179 -14.59 11.06 0.22
CA ALA A 179 -15.49 12.21 0.18
C ALA A 179 -15.58 12.91 1.54
N PHE A 180 -15.73 12.16 2.63
CA PHE A 180 -15.67 12.70 3.98
C PHE A 180 -14.33 13.40 4.26
N GLY A 181 -13.21 12.75 3.91
CA GLY A 181 -11.86 13.32 4.07
C GLY A 181 -11.69 14.64 3.32
N PHE A 182 -12.19 14.74 2.09
CA PHE A 182 -12.19 15.98 1.31
C PHE A 182 -13.02 17.07 1.96
N LEU A 183 -14.26 16.78 2.32
CA LEU A 183 -15.15 17.77 2.94
C LEU A 183 -14.57 18.26 4.27
N ASN A 184 -14.08 17.36 5.12
CA ASN A 184 -13.47 17.71 6.39
C ASN A 184 -12.19 18.52 6.21
N ALA A 185 -11.30 18.13 5.30
CA ALA A 185 -10.06 18.84 5.05
C ALA A 185 -10.31 20.22 4.42
N SER A 186 -11.27 20.36 3.51
CA SER A 186 -11.67 21.66 2.93
C SER A 186 -12.29 22.58 3.97
N ALA A 187 -13.20 22.07 4.81
CA ALA A 187 -13.77 22.86 5.91
C ALA A 187 -12.68 23.33 6.88
N ASN A 188 -11.80 22.43 7.29
CA ASN A 188 -10.68 22.78 8.16
C ASN A 188 -9.71 23.77 7.49
N PHE A 189 -9.48 23.66 6.17
CA PHE A 189 -8.68 24.61 5.41
C PHE A 189 -9.32 26.00 5.39
N ALA A 190 -10.64 26.09 5.23
CA ALA A 190 -11.38 27.35 5.30
C ALA A 190 -11.31 27.99 6.70
N CYS A 191 -11.43 27.21 7.77
CA CYS A 191 -11.44 27.74 9.14
C CYS A 191 -10.05 28.11 9.66
N PHE A 192 -9.03 27.28 9.40
CA PHE A 192 -7.69 27.44 10.00
C PHE A 192 -6.63 27.89 8.99
N GLY A 193 -7.00 28.10 7.73
CA GLY A 193 -6.10 28.49 6.66
C GLY A 193 -5.14 27.38 6.19
N TYR A 194 -4.06 27.81 5.54
CA TYR A 194 -3.04 26.94 5.00
C TYR A 194 -2.31 26.16 6.10
N GLY A 195 -2.16 24.85 5.88
CA GLY A 195 -1.32 24.00 6.71
C GLY A 195 -0.66 22.93 5.86
N ARG A 196 0.68 22.86 5.89
CA ARG A 196 1.49 21.94 5.05
C ARG A 196 0.94 20.51 5.04
N VAL A 197 0.65 19.96 6.22
CA VAL A 197 0.14 18.58 6.37
C VAL A 197 -1.23 18.42 5.71
N ARG A 198 -2.12 19.41 5.88
CA ARG A 198 -3.47 19.38 5.32
C ARG A 198 -3.45 19.48 3.79
N THR A 199 -2.58 20.33 3.24
CA THR A 199 -2.39 20.45 1.80
C THR A 199 -1.83 19.16 1.20
N VAL A 200 -0.79 18.58 1.81
CA VAL A 200 -0.25 17.28 1.37
C VAL A 200 -1.32 16.20 1.43
N PHE A 201 -2.06 16.12 2.53
CA PHE A 201 -3.18 15.17 2.68
C PHE A 201 -4.20 15.31 1.55
N LEU A 202 -4.70 16.52 1.28
CA LEU A 202 -5.65 16.78 0.19
C LEU A 202 -5.13 16.36 -1.18
N LEU A 203 -3.89 16.72 -1.51
CA LEU A 203 -3.28 16.35 -2.79
C LEU A 203 -3.09 14.84 -2.92
N THR A 204 -2.60 14.18 -1.87
CA THR A 204 -2.44 12.72 -1.87
C THR A 204 -3.79 12.01 -1.95
N LEU A 205 -4.80 12.47 -1.21
CA LEU A 205 -6.15 11.91 -1.24
C LEU A 205 -6.76 12.01 -2.63
N ALA A 206 -6.56 13.14 -3.34
CA ALA A 206 -6.99 13.30 -4.73
C ALA A 206 -6.29 12.35 -5.69
N ALA A 207 -4.95 12.28 -5.62
CA ALA A 207 -4.17 11.40 -6.47
C ALA A 207 -4.56 9.92 -6.26
N PHE A 208 -4.66 9.47 -5.00
CA PHE A 208 -5.08 8.11 -4.69
C PHE A 208 -6.52 7.82 -5.09
N THR A 209 -7.43 8.77 -4.88
CA THR A 209 -8.84 8.56 -5.27
C THR A 209 -8.98 8.45 -6.77
N ALA A 210 -8.32 9.32 -7.54
CA ALA A 210 -8.29 9.22 -9.00
C ALA A 210 -7.71 7.86 -9.44
N TYR A 211 -6.60 7.42 -8.84
CA TYR A 211 -5.99 6.13 -9.14
C TYR A 211 -6.91 4.95 -8.84
N VAL A 212 -7.52 4.91 -7.64
CA VAL A 212 -8.43 3.83 -7.22
C VAL A 212 -9.67 3.78 -8.12
N LEU A 213 -10.23 4.94 -8.48
CA LEU A 213 -11.37 5.01 -9.40
C LEU A 213 -10.99 4.53 -10.81
N TRP A 214 -9.80 4.87 -11.30
CA TRP A 214 -9.28 4.33 -12.56
C TRP A 214 -9.13 2.80 -12.50
N ARG A 215 -8.74 2.26 -11.35
CA ARG A 215 -8.64 0.81 -11.09
C ARG A 215 -9.92 0.15 -10.56
N ALA A 216 -11.05 0.87 -10.55
CA ALA A 216 -12.35 0.34 -10.13
C ALA A 216 -12.77 -0.98 -10.81
N PRO A 217 -12.44 -1.25 -12.10
CA PRO A 217 -12.76 -2.54 -12.73
C PRO A 217 -12.18 -3.76 -11.98
N CYS A 218 -11.06 -3.61 -11.27
CA CYS A 218 -10.44 -4.69 -10.50
C CYS A 218 -11.35 -5.23 -9.38
N PHE A 219 -12.28 -4.42 -8.87
CA PHE A 219 -13.23 -4.81 -7.83
C PHE A 219 -14.44 -5.58 -8.38
N SER A 220 -14.57 -5.68 -9.70
CA SER A 220 -15.70 -6.36 -10.37
C SER A 220 -15.36 -7.77 -10.85
N SER A 221 -14.08 -8.13 -10.91
CA SER A 221 -13.62 -9.40 -11.44
C SER A 221 -13.76 -10.53 -10.42
N ARG A 222 -14.94 -11.16 -10.45
CA ARG A 222 -15.24 -12.55 -10.02
C ARG A 222 -14.76 -12.95 -8.61
N SER A 223 -15.70 -13.02 -7.66
CA SER A 223 -15.66 -14.13 -6.69
C SER A 223 -15.56 -15.42 -7.50
N PRO A 224 -14.58 -16.32 -7.25
CA PRO A 224 -14.78 -17.70 -7.64
C PRO A 224 -16.14 -18.10 -7.08
N ALA A 225 -17.02 -18.69 -7.91
CA ALA A 225 -18.19 -19.35 -7.38
C ALA A 225 -17.72 -20.26 -6.23
N PRO A 226 -18.42 -20.31 -5.07
CA PRO A 226 -18.12 -21.29 -4.05
C PRO A 226 -18.17 -22.66 -4.73
N GLY A 227 -16.99 -23.24 -4.98
CA GLY A 227 -16.86 -24.62 -5.39
C GLY A 227 -17.56 -25.44 -4.32
N LYS A 228 -18.48 -26.27 -4.78
CA LYS A 228 -19.29 -27.21 -4.01
C LYS A 228 -18.44 -27.85 -2.90
N LEU A 229 -18.93 -27.73 -1.66
CA LEU A 229 -18.55 -28.59 -0.54
C LEU A 229 -18.79 -30.06 -0.91
#